data_AF-A0A1V1P1Y3-F1
#
_entry.id   AF-A0A1V1P1Y3-F1
#
_cell.length_a   1.000
_cell.length_b   1.000
_cell.length_c   1.000
_cell.angle_alpha   90.00
_cell.angle_beta   90.00
_cell.angle_gamma   90.00
#
_symmetry.space_group_name_H-M   'P 1'
#
loop_
_entity.id
_entity.type
_entity.pdbx_description
1 polymer ?
#
loop_
_entity_poly.entity_id
_entity_poly.type
_entity_poly.pdbx_seq_one_letter_code
_entity_poly.pdbx_strand_id
1 'polypeptide(L)'
;MKSDMDLERLPSSKFMTNGLVLLLGGFSYNCLRLFGQISLTEDVLESVETPKYRRKATRRRVRTVMQDLIYLASHITKSSRKYFLSFGMVCHWKKMWQKIYQILSAPVSHSLNLEIAKA
;
A
#
# COMPACT_ATOMS: atom_id res chain seq x y z
N MET A 1 -11.68 -6.87 2.89
CA MET A 1 -12.21 -5.54 2.53
C MET A 1 -12.99 -4.91 3.68
N LYS A 2 -14.21 -5.36 4.03
CA LYS A 2 -15.04 -4.74 5.09
C LYS A 2 -14.32 -4.57 6.44
N SER A 3 -13.73 -5.64 6.98
CA SER A 3 -12.98 -5.60 8.24
C SER A 3 -11.59 -4.94 8.13
N ASP A 4 -10.97 -4.96 6.95
CA ASP A 4 -9.63 -4.38 6.76
C ASP A 4 -9.62 -2.85 6.76
N MET A 5 -10.74 -2.23 6.40
CA MET A 5 -10.92 -0.77 6.31
C MET A 5 -12.00 -0.22 7.24
N ASP A 6 -12.52 -1.06 8.15
CA ASP A 6 -13.57 -0.70 9.11
C ASP A 6 -14.83 -0.08 8.46
N LEU A 7 -15.16 -0.50 7.24
CA LEU A 7 -16.31 0.00 6.47
C LEU A 7 -17.63 -0.70 6.84
N GLU A 8 -17.73 -1.20 8.07
CA GLU A 8 -18.93 -1.87 8.59
C GLU A 8 -19.94 -0.86 9.15
N ARG A 9 -19.48 0.35 9.49
CA ARG A 9 -20.28 1.44 10.02
C ARG A 9 -20.21 2.64 9.09
N LEU A 10 -21.31 2.91 8.41
CA LEU A 10 -21.42 4.03 7.49
C LEU A 10 -21.84 5.30 8.25
N PRO A 11 -21.21 6.46 7.98
CA PRO A 11 -21.39 7.66 8.80
C PRO A 11 -22.70 8.41 8.54
N SER A 12 -23.36 8.18 7.40
CA SER A 12 -24.58 8.91 7.01
C SER A 12 -25.82 8.04 7.15
N SER A 13 -26.94 8.65 7.54
CA SER A 13 -28.26 8.03 7.48
C SER A 13 -28.80 7.96 6.03
N LYS A 14 -28.19 8.68 5.08
CA LYS A 14 -28.60 8.72 3.67
C LYS A 14 -27.89 7.65 2.84
N PHE A 15 -28.67 6.81 2.14
CA PHE A 15 -28.16 5.73 1.30
C PHE A 15 -27.28 6.19 0.14
N MET A 16 -27.63 7.30 -0.53
CA MET A 16 -26.84 7.81 -1.67
C MET A 16 -25.41 8.20 -1.25
N THR A 17 -25.28 8.90 -0.12
CA THR A 17 -23.97 9.29 0.43
C THR A 17 -23.16 8.06 0.83
N ASN A 18 -23.81 7.06 1.44
CA ASN A 18 -23.15 5.82 1.82
C ASN A 18 -22.68 5.00 0.62
N GLY A 19 -23.45 5.00 -0.47
CA GLY A 19 -23.04 4.36 -1.73
C GLY A 19 -21.76 4.96 -2.29
N LEU A 20 -21.67 6.30 -2.30
CA LEU A 20 -20.45 7.01 -2.72
C LEU A 20 -19.25 6.67 -1.81
N VAL A 21 -19.44 6.70 -0.49
CA VAL A 21 -18.39 6.32 0.48
C VAL A 21 -17.91 4.90 0.25
N LEU A 22 -18.83 3.96 -0.02
CA LEU A 22 -18.47 2.56 -0.28
C LEU A 22 -17.68 2.41 -1.59
N LEU A 23 -18.04 3.15 -2.64
CA LEU A 23 -17.33 3.16 -3.91
C LEU A 23 -15.90 3.69 -3.75
N LEU A 24 -15.74 4.83 -3.08
CA LEU A 24 -14.43 5.41 -2.77
C LEU A 24 -13.59 4.49 -1.86
N GLY A 25 -14.24 3.84 -0.89
CA GLY A 25 -13.61 2.83 -0.04
C GLY A 25 -13.12 1.62 -0.83
N GLY A 26 -13.92 1.12 -1.78
CA GLY A 26 -13.54 0.03 -2.68
C GLY A 26 -12.39 0.40 -3.61
N PHE A 27 -12.42 1.61 -4.18
CA PHE A 27 -11.32 2.13 -4.99
C PHE A 27 -10.02 2.20 -4.17
N SER A 28 -10.08 2.83 -3.00
CA SER A 28 -8.93 2.97 -2.10
C SER A 28 -8.38 1.61 -1.66
N TYR A 29 -9.25 0.65 -1.34
CA TYR A 29 -8.87 -0.73 -1.02
C TYR A 29 -8.10 -1.38 -2.18
N ASN A 30 -8.59 -1.24 -3.40
CA ASN A 30 -7.97 -1.83 -4.59
C ASN A 30 -6.57 -1.23 -4.84
N CYS A 31 -6.41 0.08 -4.70
CA CYS A 31 -5.09 0.72 -4.80
C CYS A 31 -4.10 0.18 -3.75
N LEU A 32 -4.50 0.15 -2.48
CA LEU A 32 -3.64 -0.37 -1.40
C LEU A 32 -3.33 -1.86 -1.57
N ARG A 33 -4.29 -2.62 -2.08
CA ARG A 33 -4.12 -4.05 -2.36
C ARG A 33 -3.10 -4.27 -3.48
N LEU A 34 -3.17 -3.48 -4.54
CA LEU A 34 -2.22 -3.48 -5.64
C LEU A 34 -0.80 -3.20 -5.15
N PHE A 35 -0.60 -2.14 -4.35
CA PHE A 35 0.72 -1.82 -3.78
C PHE A 35 1.27 -2.96 -2.93
N GLY A 36 0.41 -3.61 -2.13
CA GLY A 36 0.79 -4.77 -1.32
C GLY A 36 1.23 -5.98 -2.14
N GLN A 37 0.66 -6.19 -3.32
CA GLN A 37 1.04 -7.26 -4.25
C GLN A 37 2.34 -6.93 -5.01
N ILE A 38 2.48 -5.70 -5.52
CA ILE A 38 3.72 -5.26 -6.18
C ILE A 38 4.91 -5.35 -5.22
N SER A 39 4.71 -5.03 -3.94
CA SER A 39 5.75 -5.18 -2.92
C SER A 39 6.16 -6.64 -2.64
N LEU A 40 5.42 -7.63 -3.16
CA LEU A 40 5.74 -9.06 -3.05
C LEU A 40 6.40 -9.63 -4.30
N THR A 41 6.45 -8.89 -5.41
CA THR A 41 7.13 -9.32 -6.63
C THR A 41 8.63 -9.50 -6.38
N GLU A 42 9.22 -10.52 -7.00
CA GLU A 42 10.64 -10.88 -6.85
C GLU A 42 11.56 -9.69 -7.17
N ASP A 43 11.22 -8.91 -8.20
CA ASP A 43 11.91 -7.68 -8.58
C ASP A 43 12.09 -6.71 -7.40
N VAL A 44 11.08 -6.55 -6.55
CA VAL A 44 11.13 -5.62 -5.40
C VAL A 44 11.81 -6.29 -4.20
N LEU A 45 11.62 -7.60 -4.03
CA LEU A 45 12.15 -8.37 -2.91
C LEU A 45 13.66 -8.59 -3.00
N GLU A 46 14.18 -8.82 -4.19
CA GLU A 46 15.60 -9.08 -4.46
C GLU A 46 16.41 -7.77 -4.50
N SER A 47 15.81 -6.73 -5.06
CA SER A 47 16.53 -5.50 -5.38
C SER A 47 16.54 -4.45 -4.26
N VAL A 48 15.80 -4.68 -3.19
CA VAL A 48 15.77 -3.81 -2.00
C VAL A 48 16.13 -4.68 -0.81
N GLU A 49 17.11 -4.23 0.00
CA GLU A 49 17.28 -4.76 1.35
C GLU A 49 15.95 -4.57 2.09
N THR A 50 15.13 -5.62 2.09
CA THR A 50 13.87 -5.58 2.82
C THR A 50 14.19 -5.25 4.27
N PRO A 51 13.49 -4.28 4.89
CA PRO A 51 13.77 -3.95 6.28
C PRO A 51 13.69 -5.22 7.12
N LYS A 52 14.71 -5.50 7.95
CA LYS A 52 14.85 -6.74 8.74
C LYS A 52 13.58 -7.14 9.51
N TYR A 53 12.72 -6.17 9.79
CA TYR A 53 11.43 -6.31 10.48
C TYR A 53 10.31 -6.93 9.63
N ARG A 54 10.52 -7.11 8.32
CA ARG A 54 9.53 -7.65 7.40
C ARG A 54 9.76 -9.15 7.18
N ARG A 55 8.81 -9.97 7.62
CA ARG A 55 8.80 -11.41 7.35
C ARG A 55 8.38 -11.69 5.91
N LYS A 56 8.96 -12.73 5.30
CA LYS A 56 8.50 -13.27 4.00
C LYS A 56 7.06 -13.73 4.16
N ALA A 57 6.17 -13.27 3.29
CA ALA A 57 4.76 -13.59 3.34
C ALA A 57 4.20 -13.69 1.92
N THR A 58 3.31 -14.65 1.68
CA THR A 58 2.61 -14.84 0.40
C THR A 58 1.50 -13.80 0.17
N ARG A 59 0.95 -13.24 1.25
CA ARG A 59 -0.09 -12.20 1.21
C ARG A 59 0.19 -11.12 2.23
N ARG A 60 0.03 -9.86 1.81
CA ARG A 60 0.05 -8.70 2.71
C ARG A 60 -1.33 -8.22 3.10
N ARG A 61 -1.51 -7.93 4.38
CA ARG A 61 -2.71 -7.26 4.89
C ARG A 61 -2.63 -5.77 4.56
N VAL A 62 -3.77 -5.17 4.20
CA VAL A 62 -3.85 -3.75 3.83
C VAL A 62 -3.38 -2.85 4.97
N ARG A 63 -3.67 -3.23 6.23
CA ARG A 63 -3.17 -2.53 7.42
C ARG A 63 -1.64 -2.38 7.45
N THR A 64 -0.90 -3.39 7.00
CA THR A 64 0.57 -3.33 6.94
C THR A 64 1.03 -2.41 5.82
N VAL A 65 0.34 -2.40 4.67
CA VAL A 65 0.65 -1.48 3.56
C VAL A 65 0.41 -0.03 3.98
N MET A 66 -0.70 0.25 4.68
CA MET A 66 -0.97 1.56 5.26
C MET A 66 0.11 1.98 6.26
N GLN A 67 0.54 1.04 7.12
CA GLN A 67 1.62 1.31 8.07
C GLN A 67 2.95 1.60 7.37
N ASP A 68 3.29 0.86 6.30
CA ASP A 68 4.49 1.10 5.49
C ASP A 68 4.44 2.48 4.79
N LEU A 69 3.25 2.97 4.41
CA LEU A 69 3.05 4.33 3.87
C LEU A 69 3.22 5.41 4.94
N ILE A 70 2.67 5.20 6.13
CA ILE A 70 2.88 6.10 7.28
C ILE A 70 4.37 6.16 7.61
N TYR A 71 5.05 5.01 7.56
CA TYR A 71 6.49 4.91 7.79
C TYR A 71 7.35 5.54 6.69
N LEU A 72 6.82 5.65 5.47
CA LEU A 72 7.45 6.41 4.41
C LEU A 72 7.43 7.91 4.75
N ALA A 73 6.28 8.42 5.18
CA ALA A 73 6.11 9.83 5.52
C ALA A 73 6.85 10.22 6.81
N SER A 74 6.95 9.30 7.78
CA SER A 74 7.45 9.59 9.13
C SER A 74 7.97 8.34 9.83
N HIS A 75 8.91 8.44 10.77
CA HIS A 75 9.34 7.27 11.57
C HIS A 75 8.88 7.41 13.01
N ILE A 76 8.55 6.29 13.65
CA ILE A 76 8.15 6.27 15.06
C ILE A 76 9.40 6.12 15.93
N THR A 77 9.62 7.08 16.83
CA THR A 77 10.69 7.06 17.83
C THR A 77 10.08 6.84 19.21
N LYS A 78 10.65 5.92 19.99
CA LYS A 78 10.23 5.68 21.38
C LYS A 78 11.18 6.41 22.33
N SER A 79 10.67 7.32 23.14
CA SER A 79 11.44 8.01 24.18
C SER A 79 10.64 8.06 25.48
N SER A 80 11.26 7.72 26.61
CA SER A 80 10.66 7.78 27.96
C SER A 80 9.22 7.22 28.03
N ARG A 81 9.00 6.02 27.45
CA ARG A 81 7.70 5.31 27.37
C ARG A 81 6.62 6.00 26.51
N LYS A 82 6.94 7.09 25.81
CA LYS A 82 6.08 7.77 24.84
C LYS A 82 6.50 7.43 23.42
N TYR A 83 5.54 7.40 22.50
CA TYR A 83 5.78 7.27 21.06
C TYR A 83 5.69 8.65 20.42
N PHE A 84 6.73 9.03 19.69
CA PHE A 84 6.79 10.25 18.91
C PHE A 84 6.83 9.92 17.43
N LEU A 85 6.16 10.73 16.62
CA LEU A 85 6.24 10.66 15.18
C LEU A 85 7.24 11.72 14.71
N SER A 86 8.39 11.29 14.21
CA SER A 86 9.44 12.19 13.75
C SER A 86 9.58 12.15 12.23
N PHE A 87 9.61 13.32 11.62
CA PHE A 87 9.85 13.51 10.20
C PHE A 87 11.37 13.65 9.99
N GLY A 88 12.08 12.52 10.06
CA GLY A 88 13.54 12.47 9.96
C GLY A 88 14.07 12.37 8.53
N MET A 89 15.36 12.67 8.36
CA MET A 89 16.05 12.74 7.06
C MET A 89 16.26 11.36 6.38
N VAL A 90 16.21 10.25 7.15
CA VAL A 90 16.47 8.90 6.65
C VAL A 90 15.25 8.01 6.86
N CYS A 91 14.64 7.58 5.74
CA CYS A 91 13.53 6.64 5.73
C CYS A 91 13.95 5.31 5.11
N HIS A 92 13.95 4.23 5.91
CA HIS A 92 14.28 2.87 5.46
C HIS A 92 13.30 2.33 4.41
N TRP A 93 12.07 2.84 4.40
CA TRP A 93 11.03 2.44 3.44
C TRP A 93 11.13 3.15 2.10
N LYS A 94 11.94 4.21 2.00
CA LYS A 94 12.07 5.06 0.79
C LYS A 94 12.45 4.26 -0.45
N LYS A 95 13.52 3.46 -0.37
CA LYS A 95 14.04 2.69 -1.53
C LYS A 95 12.98 1.76 -2.13
N MET A 96 12.21 1.10 -1.27
CA MET A 96 11.13 0.21 -1.71
C MET A 96 10.01 0.98 -2.39
N TRP A 97 9.49 2.04 -1.76
CA TRP A 97 8.39 2.82 -2.33
C TRP A 97 8.79 3.55 -3.61
N GLN A 98 10.05 3.94 -3.75
CA GLN A 98 10.58 4.46 -5.02
C GLN A 98 10.51 3.43 -6.15
N LYS A 99 10.83 2.16 -5.89
CA LYS A 99 10.69 1.10 -6.92
C LYS A 99 9.25 0.80 -7.27
N ILE A 100 8.37 0.72 -6.25
CA ILE A 100 6.94 0.57 -6.50
C ILE A 100 6.42 1.72 -7.37
N TYR A 101 6.85 2.95 -7.10
CA TYR A 101 6.51 4.10 -7.92
C TYR A 101 7.05 3.99 -9.35
N GLN A 102 8.31 3.57 -9.53
CA GLN A 102 8.89 3.36 -10.86
C GLN A 102 8.12 2.29 -11.67
N ILE A 103 7.73 1.18 -11.04
CA ILE A 103 6.93 0.13 -11.68
C ILE A 103 5.56 0.66 -12.11
N LEU A 104 4.91 1.44 -11.25
CA LEU A 104 3.59 2.03 -11.54
C LEU A 104 3.64 3.18 -12.55
N SER A 105 4.74 3.94 -12.55
CA SER A 105 4.97 5.06 -13.48
C SER A 105 5.48 4.59 -14.83
N ALA A 106 6.00 3.37 -14.93
CA ALA A 106 6.44 2.80 -16.19
C ALA A 106 5.22 2.72 -17.13
N PRO A 107 5.32 3.24 -18.35
CA PRO A 107 4.23 3.09 -19.31
C PRO A 107 4.02 1.60 -19.57
N VAL A 108 2.76 1.16 -19.51
CA VAL A 108 2.41 -0.20 -19.89
C VAL A 108 2.83 -0.37 -21.35
N SER A 109 3.89 -1.14 -21.58
CA SER A 109 4.35 -1.44 -22.93
C SER A 109 3.20 -2.11 -23.66
N HIS A 110 2.64 -1.40 -24.64
CA HIS A 110 1.45 -1.77 -25.41
C HIS A 110 1.54 -3.15 -26.10
N SER A 111 2.71 -3.80 -26.09
CA SER A 111 2.95 -5.13 -26.65
C SER A 111 2.18 -6.27 -25.95
N LEU A 112 1.88 -6.15 -24.65
CA LEU A 112 1.11 -7.18 -23.92
C LEU A 112 -0.41 -7.15 -24.22
N ASN A 113 -0.93 -6.02 -24.69
CA ASN A 113 -2.36 -5.89 -25.01
C ASN A 113 -2.75 -6.59 -26.32
N LEU A 114 -1.79 -6.90 -27.20
CA LEU A 114 -2.04 -7.59 -28.46
C LEU A 114 -2.15 -9.11 -28.31
N GLU A 115 -1.61 -9.70 -27.25
CA GLU A 115 -1.77 -11.15 -26.99
C GLU A 115 -3.07 -11.45 -26.23
N ILE A 116 -3.48 -10.57 -25.32
CA ILE A 116 -4.74 -10.75 -24.57
C ILE A 116 -5.96 -10.46 -25.45
N ALA A 117 -5.86 -9.55 -26.43
CA ALA A 117 -6.95 -9.27 -27.37
C ALA A 117 -7.07 -10.27 -28.54
N LYS A 118 -6.14 -11.23 -28.65
CA LYS A 118 -6.14 -12.28 -29.70
C LYS A 118 -6.53 -13.67 -29.17
N ALA A 119 -6.79 -13.81 -27.87
CA ALA A 119 -7.33 -15.01 -27.25
C ALA A 119 -8.82 -14.82 -26.95
#